data_AF-A0A961RPW9-F1
#
_entry.id   AF-A0A961RPW9-F1
#
_cell.length_a   1.000
_cell.length_b   1.000
_cell.length_c   1.000
_cell.angle_alpha   90.00
_cell.angle_beta   90.00
_cell.angle_gamma   90.00
#
_symmetry.space_group_name_H-M   'P 1'
#
loop_
_entity.id
_entity.type
_entity.pdbx_description
1 polymer ?
#
loop_
_entity_poly.entity_id
_entity_poly.type
_entity_poly.pdbx_seq_one_letter_code
_entity_poly.pdbx_strand_id
1 'polypeptide(L)' 'MTDAPEKKQLLHLVFGGELKALNSSEFRDLDALDIVGVFPDFQSARAAWRAKAQETVDNALMRYYVV' A
#
# COMPACT_ATOMS: atom_id res chain seq x y z
N MET A 1 23.41 -30.40 -3.65
CA MET A 1 23.15 -28.99 -3.31
C MET A 1 21.65 -28.85 -3.23
N THR A 2 21.11 -28.63 -2.04
CA THR A 2 19.67 -28.64 -1.79
C THR A 2 19.09 -27.32 -2.29
N ASP A 3 18.36 -27.37 -3.39
CA ASP A 3 17.61 -26.25 -3.94
C ASP A 3 16.53 -25.87 -2.92
N ALA A 4 16.75 -24.76 -2.20
CA ALA A 4 15.72 -24.19 -1.34
C ALA A 4 14.58 -23.74 -2.26
N PRO A 5 13.31 -24.04 -1.94
CA PRO A 5 12.20 -23.66 -2.80
C PRO A 5 12.28 -22.16 -3.05
N GLU A 6 12.51 -21.78 -4.31
CA GLU A 6 12.57 -20.40 -4.74
C GLU A 6 11.30 -19.72 -4.25
N LYS A 7 11.38 -18.95 -3.17
CA LYS A 7 10.24 -18.21 -2.62
C LYS A 7 9.77 -17.31 -3.74
N LYS A 8 8.62 -17.65 -4.32
CA LYS A 8 7.96 -16.89 -5.38
C LYS A 8 8.02 -15.41 -4.99
N GLN A 9 8.75 -14.63 -5.77
CA GLN A 9 8.93 -13.19 -5.52
C GLN A 9 7.59 -12.50 -5.77
N LEU A 10 6.76 -12.46 -4.72
CA LEU A 10 5.51 -11.72 -4.72
C LEU A 10 5.86 -10.31 -4.25
N LEU A 11 6.10 -9.43 -5.22
CA LEU A 11 6.32 -8.02 -4.97
C LEU A 11 4.99 -7.39 -4.58
N HIS A 12 4.94 -6.79 -3.39
CA HIS A 12 3.76 -6.13 -2.87
C HIS A 12 3.96 -4.62 -2.95
N LEU A 13 3.15 -3.94 -3.74
CA LEU A 13 3.18 -2.49 -3.89
C LEU A 13 2.25 -1.85 -2.86
N VAL A 14 2.78 -0.90 -2.09
CA VAL A 14 1.99 -0.08 -1.16
C VAL A 14 1.90 1.33 -1.69
N PHE A 15 0.67 1.79 -1.91
CA PHE A 15 0.38 3.14 -2.37
C PHE A 15 -0.92 3.63 -1.75
N GLY A 16 -1.11 4.95 -1.71
CA GLY A 16 -2.34 5.54 -1.21
C GLY A 16 -2.53 6.96 -1.72
N GLY A 17 -3.65 7.53 -1.35
CA GLY A 17 -4.01 8.89 -1.77
C GLY A 17 -5.38 9.27 -1.28
N GLU A 18 -5.77 10.50 -1.60
CA GLU A 18 -7.09 11.01 -1.27
C GLU A 18 -8.13 10.47 -2.26
N LEU A 19 -9.18 9.84 -1.73
CA LEU A 19 -10.32 9.37 -2.52
C LEU A 19 -11.31 10.50 -2.80
N LYS A 20 -12.03 10.42 -3.93
CA LYS A 20 -13.12 11.37 -4.24
C LYS A 20 -14.28 11.27 -3.26
N ALA A 21 -14.52 10.07 -2.72
CA ALA A 21 -15.60 9.78 -1.79
C ALA A 21 -15.22 8.60 -0.89
N LEU A 22 -15.76 8.57 0.33
CA LEU A 22 -15.50 7.53 1.33
C LEU A 22 -15.84 6.10 0.87
N ASN A 23 -16.78 5.97 -0.06
CA ASN A 23 -17.26 4.69 -0.59
C ASN A 23 -16.76 4.41 -2.02
N SER A 24 -15.92 5.28 -2.59
CA SER A 24 -15.38 5.09 -3.94
C SER A 24 -13.93 4.61 -3.86
N SER A 25 -13.52 3.83 -4.84
CA SER A 25 -12.11 3.44 -5.04
C SER A 25 -11.39 4.39 -6.00
N GLU A 26 -12.02 5.50 -6.38
CA GLU A 26 -11.42 6.51 -7.23
C GLU A 26 -10.63 7.53 -6.42
N PHE A 27 -9.35 7.66 -6.76
CA PHE A 27 -8.52 8.75 -6.26
C PHE A 27 -8.97 10.08 -6.86
N ARG A 28 -8.94 11.12 -6.03
CA ARG A 28 -9.26 12.49 -6.42
C ARG A 28 -8.20 13.07 -7.33
N ASP A 29 -6.95 12.79 -7.03
CA ASP A 29 -5.79 13.24 -7.75
C ASP A 29 -4.81 12.06 -7.92
N LEU A 30 -4.43 11.79 -9.16
CA LEU A 30 -3.52 10.71 -9.52
C LEU A 30 -2.06 11.15 -9.46
N ASP A 31 -1.79 12.44 -9.59
CA ASP A 31 -0.44 13.02 -9.48
C ASP A 31 -0.04 13.14 -8.00
N ALA A 32 -1.02 13.34 -7.11
CA ALA A 32 -0.81 13.39 -5.66
C ALA A 32 -0.82 12.01 -4.97
N LEU A 33 -0.64 10.92 -5.72
CA LEU A 33 -0.61 9.57 -5.16
C LEU A 33 0.67 9.36 -4.33
N ASP A 34 0.53 8.95 -3.08
CA ASP A 34 1.65 8.62 -2.20
C ASP A 34 2.08 7.17 -2.43
N ILE A 35 3.23 7.00 -3.08
CA ILE A 35 3.84 5.69 -3.30
C ILE A 35 4.80 5.43 -2.14
N VAL A 36 4.41 4.50 -1.26
CA VAL A 36 5.19 4.17 -0.06
C VAL A 36 6.39 3.29 -0.42
N GLY A 37 6.20 2.35 -1.35
CA GLY A 37 7.28 1.49 -1.86
C GLY A 37 6.81 0.09 -2.25
N VAL A 38 7.77 -0.72 -2.72
CA VAL A 38 7.58 -2.12 -3.10
C VAL A 38 8.31 -3.01 -2.11
N PHE A 39 7.63 -4.03 -1.59
CA PHE A 39 8.14 -4.91 -0.55
C PHE A 39 8.20 -6.37 -1.04
N PRO A 40 9.16 -7.16 -0.55
CA PRO A 40 9.35 -8.56 -0.97
C PRO A 40 8.34 -9.53 -0.34
N ASP A 41 7.58 -9.10 0.67
CA ASP A 41 6.62 -9.92 1.40
C ASP A 41 5.43 -9.10 1.92
N PHE A 42 4.31 -9.79 2.14
CA PHE A 42 3.07 -9.17 2.59
C PHE A 42 3.16 -8.58 4.00
N GLN A 43 3.99 -9.16 4.89
CA GLN A 43 4.08 -8.69 6.27
C GLN A 43 4.76 -7.31 6.31
N SER A 44 5.85 -7.14 5.57
CA SER A 44 6.56 -5.88 5.39
C SER A 44 5.66 -4.83 4.72
N ALA A 45 4.94 -5.21 3.65
CA ALA A 45 4.00 -4.32 2.97
C ALA A 45 2.87 -3.86 3.91
N ARG A 46 2.28 -4.79 4.68
CA ARG A 46 1.22 -4.48 5.65
C ARG A 46 1.73 -3.60 6.79
N ALA A 47 2.97 -3.76 7.23
CA ALA A 47 3.57 -2.91 8.25
C ALA A 47 3.70 -1.47 7.75
N ALA A 48 4.20 -1.28 6.52
CA ALA A 48 4.32 0.03 5.89
C ALA A 48 2.96 0.68 5.65
N TRP A 49 1.99 -0.08 5.12
CA TRP A 49 0.60 0.35 4.97
C TRP A 49 -0.01 0.81 6.30
N ARG A 50 0.17 0.03 7.37
CA ARG A 50 -0.39 0.35 8.68
C ARG A 50 0.20 1.63 9.24
N ALA A 51 1.51 1.83 9.12
CA ALA A 51 2.17 3.05 9.57
C ALA A 51 1.57 4.27 8.85
N LYS A 52 1.55 4.24 7.52
CA LYS A 52 0.99 5.32 6.69
C LYS A 52 -0.49 5.58 6.95
N ALA A 53 -1.30 4.54 7.08
CA ALA A 53 -2.73 4.66 7.38
C ALA A 53 -2.99 5.24 8.78
N GLN A 54 -2.11 4.96 9.75
CA GLN A 54 -2.19 5.54 11.10
C GLN A 54 -1.78 7.01 11.11
N GLU A 55 -0.79 7.40 10.31
CA GLU A 55 -0.38 8.81 10.16
C GLU A 55 -1.48 9.69 9.55
N THR A 56 -2.33 9.11 8.70
CA THR A 56 -3.39 9.84 8.01
C THR A 56 -4.79 9.63 8.60
N VAL A 57 -4.87 9.23 9.88
CA VAL A 57 -6.15 8.95 10.56
C VAL A 57 -7.11 10.16 10.57
N ASP A 58 -6.56 11.37 10.57
CA ASP A 58 -7.32 12.63 10.56
C ASP A 58 -7.96 12.93 9.19
N ASN A 59 -7.46 12.34 8.09
CA ASN A 59 -8.04 12.51 6.76
C ASN A 59 -8.88 11.29 6.37
N ALA A 60 -10.20 11.42 6.51
CA ALA A 60 -11.16 10.34 6.25
C ALA A 60 -11.14 9.83 4.79
N LEU A 61 -10.69 10.67 3.84
CA LEU A 61 -10.59 10.31 2.42
C LEU A 61 -9.24 9.68 2.07
N MET A 62 -8.23 9.81 2.94
CA MET A 62 -6.91 9.24 2.69
C MET A 62 -6.93 7.74 2.91
N ARG A 63 -6.64 6.97 1.87
CA ARG A 63 -6.65 5.51 1.94
C ARG A 63 -5.46 4.92 1.23
N TYR A 64 -4.85 3.93 1.89
CA TYR A 64 -3.72 3.16 1.37
C TYR A 64 -4.16 1.74 1.03
N TYR A 65 -3.52 1.17 0.02
CA TYR A 65 -3.76 -0.17 -0.51
C TYR A 65 -2.45 -0.93 -0.61
N VAL A 66 -2.56 -2.26 -0.50
CA VAL A 66 -1.47 -3.21 -0.78
C VAL A 66 -1.94 -4.09 -1.94
N VAL A 67 -1.17 -4.14 -3.01
CA VAL A 67 -1.45 -4.94 -4.22
C VAL A 67 -0.32 -5.92 -4.47
#